data_AF-A0A519VD56-F1
#
_entry.id   AF-A0A519VD56-F1
#
_cell.length_a   1.000
_cell.length_b   1.000
_cell.length_c   1.000
_cell.angle_alpha   90.00
_cell.angle_beta   90.00
_cell.angle_gamma   90.00
#
_symmetry.space_group_name_H-M   'P 1'
#
loop_
_entity.id
_entity.type
_entity.pdbx_description
1 polymer ?
#
loop_
_entity_poly.entity_id
_entity_poly.type
_entity_poly.pdbx_seq_one_letter_code
_entity_poly.pdbx_strand_id
1 'polypeptide(L)'
;MFRVLFFCLLALSAAAQTPITPDDQALYGIICRGSGRSLDISHAATTGGAPAVQWEFTHALSQQWRLVLVREGGEYYRLEAKHSGLCLTL
;
A
#
# COMPACT_ATOMS: atom_id res chain seq x y z
N MET A 1 -9.83 -33.36 -45.62
CA MET A 1 -8.94 -32.92 -44.51
C MET A 1 -9.43 -31.57 -44.01
N PHE A 2 -10.29 -31.54 -42.99
CA PHE A 2 -10.73 -30.30 -42.34
C PHE A 2 -9.86 -30.12 -41.09
N ARG A 3 -8.90 -29.19 -41.15
CA ARG A 3 -8.08 -28.81 -39.98
C ARG A 3 -8.89 -27.80 -39.17
N VAL A 4 -9.54 -28.25 -38.10
CA VAL A 4 -10.08 -27.35 -37.09
C VAL A 4 -8.89 -26.81 -36.29
N LEU A 5 -8.57 -25.53 -36.50
CA LEU A 5 -7.64 -24.81 -35.64
C LEU A 5 -8.36 -24.54 -34.31
N PHE A 6 -8.06 -25.32 -33.28
CA PHE A 6 -8.54 -25.07 -31.92
C PHE A 6 -7.70 -23.93 -31.33
N PHE A 7 -8.17 -22.69 -31.49
CA PHE A 7 -7.56 -21.53 -30.84
C PHE A 7 -7.94 -21.58 -29.37
N CYS A 8 -7.04 -22.14 -28.54
CA CYS A 8 -7.20 -22.13 -27.09
C CYS A 8 -7.10 -20.68 -26.62
N LEU A 9 -8.26 -20.04 -26.42
CA LEU A 9 -8.37 -18.75 -25.78
C LEU A 9 -8.01 -18.95 -24.30
N LEU A 10 -6.72 -18.89 -23.97
CA LEU A 10 -6.26 -18.82 -22.59
C LEU A 10 -6.76 -17.49 -22.02
N ALA A 11 -7.91 -17.54 -21.34
CA ALA A 11 -8.35 -16.45 -20.50
C ALA A 11 -7.27 -16.26 -19.42
N LEU A 12 -6.43 -15.23 -19.58
CA LEU A 12 -5.52 -14.79 -18.54
C LEU A 12 -6.40 -14.19 -17.43
N SER A 13 -6.89 -15.04 -16.52
CA SER A 13 -7.57 -14.51 -15.34
C SER A 13 -6.51 -13.74 -14.53
N ALA A 14 -6.74 -12.44 -14.32
CA ALA A 14 -6.00 -11.74 -13.29
C ALA A 14 -6.25 -12.49 -11.98
N ALA A 15 -5.21 -13.10 -11.40
CA ALA A 15 -5.33 -13.69 -10.08
C ALA A 15 -5.80 -12.59 -9.13
N ALA A 16 -6.95 -12.79 -8.49
CA ALA A 16 -7.38 -11.89 -7.44
C ALA A 16 -6.34 -11.96 -6.31
N GLN A 17 -5.79 -10.83 -5.89
CA GLN A 17 -4.96 -10.78 -4.69
C GLN A 17 -5.80 -11.26 -3.50
N THR A 18 -5.22 -12.13 -2.67
CA THR A 18 -5.83 -12.51 -1.41
C THR A 18 -5.99 -11.27 -0.53
N PRO A 19 -7.16 -11.07 0.11
CA PRO A 19 -7.31 -10.00 1.11
C PRO A 19 -6.25 -10.17 2.18
N ILE A 20 -5.52 -9.09 2.46
CA ILE A 20 -4.63 -9.06 3.62
C ILE A 20 -5.45 -8.58 4.82
N THR A 21 -5.28 -9.24 5.96
CA THR A 21 -5.64 -8.65 7.25
C THR A 21 -4.36 -8.03 7.81
N PRO A 22 -4.26 -6.69 7.88
CA PRO A 22 -3.11 -6.06 8.49
C PRO A 22 -2.92 -6.52 9.94
N ASP A 23 -1.69 -6.85 10.27
CA ASP A 23 -1.22 -7.09 11.63
C ASP A 23 -1.03 -5.72 12.31
N ASP A 24 -1.61 -5.56 13.49
CA ASP A 24 -1.62 -4.32 14.26
C ASP A 24 -0.23 -3.95 14.82
N GLN A 25 0.68 -4.93 14.94
CA GLN A 25 2.06 -4.75 15.37
C GLN A 25 3.04 -4.60 14.20
N ALA A 26 2.61 -4.89 12.97
CA ALA A 26 3.45 -4.82 11.79
C ALA A 26 3.61 -3.38 11.25
N LEU A 27 4.73 -3.17 10.56
CA LEU A 27 5.02 -1.94 9.82
C LEU A 27 5.06 -2.25 8.34
N TYR A 28 4.36 -1.43 7.57
CA TYR A 28 4.18 -1.62 6.14
C TYR A 28 4.90 -0.53 5.36
N GLY A 29 5.61 -0.93 4.31
CA GLY A 29 5.99 -0.04 3.22
C GLY A 29 4.87 -0.01 2.19
N ILE A 30 4.39 1.18 1.83
CA ILE A 30 3.34 1.35 0.83
C ILE A 30 4.00 1.75 -0.48
N ILE A 31 4.06 0.83 -1.43
CA ILE A 31 4.79 0.99 -2.69
C ILE A 31 3.81 1.23 -3.84
N CYS A 32 4.02 2.33 -4.56
CA CYS A 32 3.31 2.58 -5.80
C CYS A 32 3.83 1.63 -6.88
N ARG A 33 2.98 0.70 -7.34
CA ARG A 33 3.34 -0.29 -8.37
C ARG A 33 3.85 0.34 -9.67
N GLY A 34 3.36 1.53 -10.03
CA GLY A 34 3.74 2.20 -11.28
C GLY A 34 5.12 2.83 -11.26
N SER A 35 5.54 3.39 -10.12
CA SER A 35 6.83 4.07 -9.99
C SER A 35 7.90 3.25 -9.26
N GLY A 36 7.49 2.22 -8.51
CA GLY A 36 8.35 1.50 -7.56
C GLY A 36 8.68 2.30 -6.29
N ARG A 37 8.19 3.54 -6.17
CA ARG A 37 8.47 4.43 -5.04
C ARG A 37 7.51 4.23 -3.89
N SER A 38 7.99 4.53 -2.69
CA SER A 38 7.22 4.45 -1.44
C SER A 38 6.45 5.73 -1.14
N LEU A 39 5.34 5.58 -0.43
CA LEU A 39 4.65 6.67 0.26
C LEU A 39 5.52 7.16 1.42
N ASP A 40 5.91 8.44 1.36
CA ASP A 40 6.80 9.10 2.32
C ASP A 40 6.17 10.41 2.81
N ILE A 41 6.57 10.89 3.99
CA ILE A 41 6.29 12.24 4.48
C ILE A 41 7.49 13.13 4.16
N SER A 42 7.23 14.22 3.42
CA SER A 42 8.27 15.15 2.97
C SER A 42 9.15 15.62 4.13
N HIS A 43 10.48 15.49 3.95
CA HIS A 43 11.49 15.83 4.94
C HIS A 43 11.33 15.14 6.31
N ALA A 44 10.62 14.00 6.37
CA ALA A 44 10.26 13.32 7.62
C ALA A 44 9.65 14.27 8.67
N ALA A 45 8.88 15.28 8.22
CA ALA A 45 8.28 16.26 9.11
C ALA A 45 7.35 15.60 10.15
N THR A 46 7.41 16.11 11.38
CA THR A 46 6.62 15.61 12.53
C THR A 46 5.45 16.54 12.89
N THR A 47 5.22 17.58 12.09
CA THR A 47 4.12 18.53 12.26
C THR A 47 2.95 18.19 11.33
N GLY A 48 1.73 18.52 11.75
CA GLY A 48 0.55 18.39 10.90
C GLY A 48 0.65 19.24 9.62
N GLY A 49 0.01 18.77 8.55
CA GLY A 49 0.02 19.43 7.24
C GLY A 49 1.24 19.15 6.38
N ALA A 50 2.17 18.30 6.83
CA ALA A 50 3.29 17.86 6.03
C ALA A 50 2.82 17.11 4.76
N PRO A 51 3.32 17.44 3.56
CA PRO A 51 2.94 16.75 2.33
C PRO A 51 3.38 15.28 2.32
N ALA A 52 2.48 14.40 1.88
CA ALA A 52 2.84 13.05 1.48
C ALA A 52 3.37 13.05 0.03
N VAL A 53 4.47 12.33 -0.22
CA VAL A 53 5.16 12.28 -1.51
C VAL A 53 5.48 10.84 -1.91
N GLN A 54 5.78 10.63 -3.19
CA GLN A 54 6.39 9.37 -3.66
C GLN A 54 7.91 9.53 -3.72
N TRP A 55 8.63 8.73 -2.92
CA TRP A 55 10.08 8.78 -2.82
C TRP A 55 10.73 7.41 -2.88
N GLU A 56 12.03 7.39 -3.18
CA GLU A 56 12.83 6.16 -3.16
C GLU A 56 12.68 5.44 -1.82
N PHE A 57 12.44 4.13 -1.84
CA PHE A 57 12.25 3.38 -0.59
C PHE A 57 13.60 3.13 0.08
N THR A 58 13.88 3.93 1.10
CA THR A 58 15.15 3.95 1.86
C THR A 58 15.02 3.29 3.23
N HIS A 59 13.87 2.66 3.51
CA HIS A 59 13.48 2.17 4.83
C HIS A 59 13.43 3.25 5.92
N ALA A 60 13.36 4.53 5.55
CA ALA A 60 13.21 5.62 6.50
C ALA A 60 11.92 5.45 7.34
N LEU A 61 11.93 5.93 8.58
CA LEU A 61 10.76 5.80 9.47
C LEU A 61 9.53 6.56 8.93
N SER A 62 9.73 7.59 8.11
CA SER A 62 8.66 8.33 7.41
C SER A 62 8.01 7.56 6.26
N GLN A 63 8.59 6.42 5.88
CA GLN A 63 8.10 5.51 4.84
C GLN A 63 7.48 4.23 5.42
N GLN A 64 7.41 4.14 6.76
CA GLN A 64 6.89 2.99 7.49
C GLN A 64 5.55 3.35 8.13
N TRP A 65 4.52 2.56 7.83
CA TRP A 65 3.15 2.85 8.17
C TRP A 65 2.55 1.75 9.03
N ARG A 66 1.86 2.13 10.10
CA ARG A 66 0.92 1.24 10.79
C ARG A 66 -0.45 1.37 10.12
N LEU A 67 -1.09 0.24 9.87
CA LEU A 67 -2.47 0.19 9.41
C LEU A 67 -3.33 -0.07 10.65
N VAL A 68 -3.92 0.99 11.19
CA VAL A 68 -4.69 0.89 12.44
C VAL A 68 -6.18 0.86 12.12
N LEU A 69 -6.84 -0.21 12.56
CA LEU A 69 -8.27 -0.40 12.35
C LEU A 69 -9.06 0.76 12.98
N VAL A 70 -9.99 1.34 12.23
CA VAL A 70 -10.79 2.49 12.68
C VAL A 70 -11.91 2.06 13.63
N ARG A 71 -12.47 0.87 13.41
CA ARG A 71 -13.57 0.30 14.21
C ARG A 71 -13.48 -1.22 14.17
N GLU A 72 -13.64 -1.87 15.32
CA GLU A 72 -13.75 -3.32 15.43
C GLU A 72 -14.87 -3.87 14.53
N GLY A 73 -14.58 -4.94 13.78
CA GLY A 73 -15.49 -5.50 12.78
C GLY A 73 -15.64 -4.67 11.49
N GLY A 74 -14.90 -3.57 11.35
CA GLY A 74 -14.82 -2.78 10.11
C GLY A 74 -13.70 -3.22 9.17
N GLU A 75 -13.63 -2.57 8.01
CA GLU A 75 -12.64 -2.84 6.95
C GLU A 75 -11.74 -1.63 6.63
N TYR A 76 -11.97 -0.51 7.33
CA TYR A 76 -11.22 0.73 7.13
C TYR A 76 -10.08 0.87 8.14
N TYR A 77 -8.92 1.22 7.63
CA TYR A 77 -7.70 1.48 8.40
C TYR A 77 -7.27 2.92 8.18
N ARG A 78 -6.79 3.57 9.24
CA ARG A 78 -6.00 4.79 9.11
C ARG A 78 -4.54 4.42 8.95
N LEU A 79 -3.81 5.24 8.21
CA LEU A 79 -2.38 5.10 8.03
C LEU A 79 -1.67 6.02 9.00
N GLU A 80 -0.94 5.45 9.95
CA GLU A 80 -0.18 6.19 10.96
C GLU A 80 1.31 6.08 10.64
N ALA A 81 1.97 7.22 10.45
CA ALA A 81 3.40 7.25 10.12
C ALA A 81 4.22 6.91 11.37
N LYS A 82 5.16 5.97 11.24
CA LYS A 82 5.95 5.47 12.37
C LYS A 82 6.77 6.56 13.06
N HIS A 83 7.31 7.52 12.30
CA HIS A 83 8.22 8.53 12.84
C HIS A 83 7.53 9.61 13.68
N SER A 84 6.24 9.87 13.42
CA SER A 84 5.52 10.99 14.06
C SER A 84 4.27 10.56 14.84
N GLY A 85 3.73 9.37 14.58
CA GLY A 85 2.42 8.96 15.10
C GLY A 85 1.25 9.74 14.50
N LEU A 86 1.49 10.61 13.51
CA LEU A 86 0.45 11.35 12.82
C LEU A 86 -0.22 10.48 11.75
N CYS A 87 -1.51 10.72 11.55
CA CYS A 87 -2.30 10.02 10.56
C CYS A 87 -2.29 10.76 9.22
N LEU A 88 -2.16 10.01 8.12
CA LEU A 88 -2.44 10.53 6.79
C LEU A 88 -3.93 10.83 6.67
N THR A 89 -4.26 12.03 6.19
CA THR A 89 -5.63 12.49 5.96
C THR A 89 -5.71 13.29 4.67
N LEU A 90 -6.94 13.58 4.23
CA LEU A 90 -7.25 14.36 3.02
C LEU A 90 -7.26 15.86 3.32
#